data_AF-A0A7W9PUI6-F1
#
_entry.id   AF-A0A7W9PUI6-F1
#
_cell.length_a   1.000
_cell.length_b   1.000
_cell.length_c   1.000
_cell.angle_alpha   90.00
_cell.angle_beta   90.00
_cell.angle_gamma   90.00
#
_symmetry.space_group_name_H-M   'P 1'
#
loop_
_entity.id
_entity.type
_entity.pdbx_description
1 polymer ?
#
loop_
_entity_poly.entity_id
_entity_poly.type
_entity_poly.pdbx_seq_one_letter_code
_entity_poly.pdbx_strand_id
1 'polypeptide(L)' 'MPLAPCRRGPRSCLYTDGLIEAPGSDLDSGLGLQRRLALALAQETPLDTLCDRLSVRMPPGGTDGIALVALRLPTR' A
#
# COMPACT_ATOMS: atom_id res chain seq x y z
N MET A 1 -23.56 -10.88 15.09
CA MET A 1 -22.43 -10.87 16.06
C MET A 1 -21.37 -9.93 15.49
N PRO A 2 -21.09 -8.76 16.08
CA PRO A 2 -20.05 -7.89 15.55
C PRO A 2 -18.68 -8.46 15.94
N LEU A 3 -17.75 -8.49 14.99
CA LEU A 3 -16.37 -8.90 15.25
C LEU A 3 -15.76 -7.95 16.28
N ALA A 4 -15.19 -8.51 17.36
CA ALA A 4 -14.48 -7.72 18.35
C ALA A 4 -13.29 -6.98 17.68
N PRO A 5 -12.98 -5.73 18.06
CA PRO A 5 -11.86 -5.01 17.49
C PRO A 5 -10.55 -5.74 17.80
N CYS A 6 -9.96 -6.37 16.78
CA CYS A 6 -8.67 -7.05 16.90
C CYS A 6 -7.62 -6.04 17.39
N ARG A 7 -6.86 -6.43 18.44
CA ARG A 7 -5.66 -5.70 18.88
C ARG A 7 -4.82 -5.35 17.65
N ARG A 8 -4.35 -4.11 17.57
CA ARG A 8 -3.70 -3.53 16.36
C ARG A 8 -2.40 -4.28 16.02
N GLY A 9 -2.49 -5.38 15.28
CA GLY A 9 -1.32 -6.06 14.72
C GLY A 9 -0.73 -5.33 13.52
N PRO A 10 0.51 -5.69 13.12
CA PRO A 10 1.24 -4.97 12.08
C PRO A 10 0.47 -5.01 10.75
N ARG A 11 0.45 -3.88 10.05
CA ARG A 11 -0.16 -3.73 8.73
C ARG A 11 0.91 -3.99 7.68
N SER A 12 0.64 -4.90 6.74
CA SER A 12 1.51 -5.20 5.61
C SER A 12 0.76 -4.93 4.30
N CYS A 13 1.50 -4.49 3.27
CA CYS A 13 0.96 -4.29 1.94
C CYS A 13 1.87 -5.02 0.93
N LEU A 14 1.25 -5.81 0.05
CA LEU A 14 1.88 -6.44 -1.09
C LEU A 14 1.39 -5.76 -2.35
N TYR A 15 2.27 -5.56 -3.32
CA TYR A 15 1.96 -4.93 -4.57
C TYR A 15 2.76 -5.54 -5.73
N THR A 16 2.24 -5.42 -6.94
CA THR A 16 2.99 -5.67 -8.17
C THR A 16 3.89 -4.49 -8.50
N ASP A 17 5.01 -4.77 -9.17
CA ASP A 17 6.01 -3.80 -9.65
C ASP A 17 5.42 -2.65 -10.48
N GLY A 18 4.33 -2.89 -11.21
CA GLY A 18 3.59 -1.83 -11.91
C GLY A 18 3.16 -0.64 -11.03
N LEU A 19 3.13 -0.80 -9.69
CA LEU A 19 2.86 0.29 -8.75
C LEU A 19 4.03 1.28 -8.59
N ILE A 20 5.25 0.84 -8.83
CA ILE A 20 6.48 1.63 -8.65
C ILE A 20 7.20 1.90 -9.98
N GLU A 21 6.90 1.14 -11.03
CA GLU A 21 7.48 1.28 -12.36
C GLU A 21 6.72 2.33 -13.18
N ALA A 22 7.18 3.58 -13.12
CA ALA A 22 6.78 4.60 -14.09
C ALA A 22 7.81 4.68 -15.23
N PRO A 23 7.39 4.83 -16.50
CA PRO A 23 8.29 4.98 -17.63
C PRO A 23 9.30 6.13 -17.42
N GLY A 24 10.59 5.82 -17.50
CA GLY A 24 11.67 6.82 -17.32
C GLY A 24 12.00 7.15 -15.86
N SER A 25 11.41 6.45 -14.89
CA SER A 25 11.74 6.58 -13.47
C SER A 25 12.69 5.48 -12.98
N ASP A 26 13.52 5.82 -12.01
CA ASP A 26 14.40 4.88 -11.32
C ASP A 26 13.62 4.05 -10.29
N LEU A 27 13.88 2.74 -10.27
CA LEU A 27 13.15 1.78 -9.43
C LEU A 27 13.36 2.04 -7.94
N ASP A 28 14.58 2.42 -7.53
CA ASP A 28 14.90 2.74 -6.13
C ASP A 28 14.14 3.99 -5.67
N SER A 29 13.99 4.96 -6.56
CA SER A 29 13.20 6.16 -6.33
C SER A 29 11.70 5.83 -6.16
N GLY A 30 11.17 4.93 -6.98
CA GLY A 30 9.80 4.41 -6.87
C GLY A 30 9.55 3.67 -5.55
N LEU A 31 10.45 2.75 -5.18
CA LEU A 31 10.41 2.01 -3.91
C LEU A 31 10.50 2.94 -2.69
N GLY A 32 11.41 3.92 -2.73
CA GLY A 32 11.60 4.88 -1.65
C GLY A 32 10.37 5.76 -1.42
N LEU A 33 9.74 6.24 -2.50
CA LEU A 33 8.49 6.98 -2.43
C LEU A 33 7.37 6.11 -1.86
N GLN A 34 7.20 4.90 -2.41
CA GLN A 34 6.13 3.99 -2.02
C GLN A 34 6.22 3.58 -0.55
N ARG A 35 7.44 3.32 -0.05
CA ARG A 35 7.68 3.04 1.37
C ARG A 35 7.27 4.20 2.27
N ARG A 36 7.65 5.43 1.92
CA ARG A 36 7.28 6.63 2.70
C ARG A 36 5.77 6.81 2.76
N LEU A 37 5.10 6.65 1.62
CA LEU A 37 3.64 6.76 1.51
C LEU A 37 2.92 5.67 2.31
N ALA A 38 3.36 4.41 2.17
CA ALA A 38 2.79 3.29 2.92
C ALA A 38 2.92 3.48 4.43
N LEU A 39 4.05 3.99 4.92
CA LEU A 39 4.25 4.28 6.34
C LEU A 39 3.32 5.39 6.84
N ALA A 40 3.19 6.50 6.12
CA ALA A 40 2.29 7.58 6.49
C ALA A 40 0.82 7.10 6.53
N LEU A 41 0.38 6.40 5.49
CA LEU A 41 -0.99 5.90 5.40
C LEU A 41 -1.28 4.79 6.41
N ALA A 42 -0.32 3.93 6.72
CA ALA A 42 -0.49 2.88 7.72
C ALA A 42 -0.69 3.46 9.13
N GLN A 43 -0.25 4.69 9.42
CA GLN A 43 -0.51 5.34 10.71
C GLN A 43 -1.88 6.00 10.78
N GLU A 44 -2.30 6.65 9.69
CA GLU A 44 -3.49 7.53 9.68
C GLU A 44 -4.76 6.86 9.18
N THR A 45 -4.65 5.74 8.43
CA THR A 45 -5.76 5.21 7.65
C THR A 45 -6.29 3.87 8.19
N PRO A 46 -7.62 3.65 8.17
CA PRO A 46 -8.21 2.33 8.28
C PRO A 46 -7.69 1.36 7.18
N LEU A 47 -7.73 0.06 7.44
CA LEU A 47 -7.18 -0.94 6.50
C LEU A 47 -8.04 -1.03 5.23
N ASP A 48 -9.35 -0.91 5.38
CA ASP A 48 -10.38 -0.92 4.35
C ASP A 48 -10.18 0.15 3.28
N THR A 49 -9.59 1.29 3.63
CA THR A 49 -9.36 2.41 2.71
C THR A 49 -7.89 2.55 2.30
N LEU A 50 -7.00 1.67 2.79
CA LEU A 50 -5.57 1.76 2.53
C LEU A 50 -5.24 1.52 1.05
N CYS A 51 -5.84 0.50 0.43
CA CYS A 51 -5.63 0.20 -0.97
C CYS A 51 -6.07 1.37 -1.86
N ASP A 52 -7.27 1.90 -1.67
CA ASP A 52 -7.80 3.03 -2.45
C ASP A 52 -6.89 4.26 -2.33
N ARG A 53 -6.41 4.55 -1.12
CA ARG A 53 -5.50 5.69 -0.85
C ARG A 53 -4.12 5.52 -1.46
N LEU A 54 -3.65 4.28 -1.64
CA LEU A 54 -2.40 3.97 -2.33
C LEU A 54 -2.59 4.07 -3.86
N SER A 55 -3.70 3.56 -4.40
CA SER A 55 -4.01 3.60 -5.83
C SER A 55 -4.15 5.03 -6.39
N VAL A 56 -4.75 5.95 -5.64
CA VAL A 56 -4.93 7.36 -6.10
C VAL A 56 -3.59 8.08 -6.33
N ARG A 57 -2.50 7.58 -5.74
CA ARG A 57 -1.17 8.22 -5.81
C ARG A 57 -0.26 7.60 -6.87
N MET A 58 -0.81 6.77 -7.75
CA MET A 58 -0.07 6.17 -8.84
C MET A 58 0.42 7.24 -9.82
N PRO A 59 1.68 7.14 -10.29
CA PRO A 59 2.18 8.04 -11.30
C PRO A 59 1.35 7.90 -12.58
N PRO A 60 0.97 9.01 -13.23
CA PRO A 60 0.26 8.96 -14.50
C PRO A 60 1.15 8.27 -15.55
N GLY A 61 0.59 7.30 -16.27
CA GLY A 61 1.30 6.58 -17.33
C GLY A 61 1.84 5.20 -16.95
N GLY A 62 1.47 4.64 -15.79
CA GLY A 62 1.68 3.21 -15.52
C GLY A 62 0.93 2.36 -16.55
N THR A 63 1.67 1.60 -17.37
CA THR A 63 1.10 0.77 -18.45
C THR A 63 0.80 -0.66 -18.02
N ASP A 64 1.27 -1.06 -16.82
CA ASP A 64 1.14 -2.43 -16.35
C ASP A 64 -0.01 -2.61 -15.35
N GLY A 65 -0.50 -3.84 -15.23
CA GLY A 65 -1.57 -4.21 -14.32
C GLY A 65 -1.12 -4.10 -12.86
N ILE A 66 -1.89 -3.39 -12.05
CA ILE A 66 -1.56 -3.14 -10.64
C ILE A 66 -2.49 -3.94 -9.73
N ALA A 67 -1.91 -4.75 -8.86
CA ALA A 67 -2.62 -5.44 -7.79
C ALA A 67 -2.09 -4.99 -6.44
N LEU A 68 -3.01 -4.69 -5.51
CA LEU A 68 -2.72 -4.23 -4.15
C LEU A 68 -3.43 -5.13 -3.14
N VAL A 69 -2.67 -5.68 -2.19
CA VAL A 69 -3.22 -6.46 -1.08
C VAL A 69 -2.76 -5.86 0.24
N ALA A 70 -3.71 -5.37 1.04
CA ALA A 70 -3.46 -4.86 2.39
C ALA A 70 -4.01 -5.85 3.43
N LEU A 71 -3.18 -6.22 4.39
CA LEU A 71 -3.54 -7.17 5.44
C LEU A 71 -3.07 -6.72 6.83
N ARG A 72 -3.84 -7.10 7.85
CA ARG A 72 -3.45 -6.97 9.25
C ARG A 72 -3.00 -8.33 9.75
N LEU A 73 -1.74 -8.44 10.15
CA LEU A 73 -1.22 -9.65 10.75
C LEU A 73 -1.74 -9.77 12.19
N PRO A 74 -2.11 -10.97 12.65
CA PRO A 74 -2.44 -11.18 14.06
C PRO A 74 -1.20 -10.91 14.93
N THR A 75 -1.38 -10.22 16.06
CA THR A 75 -0.36 -10.18 17.11
C THR A 75 -0.31 -11.54 17.79
N ARG A 76 0.88 -12.14 17.86
CA ARG A 76 1.15 -13.38 18.60
C ARG A 76 0.75 -13.27 20.07
#